data_AF-A0A9P7EEI6-F1
#
_entry.id   AF-A0A9P7EEI6-F1
#
_cell.length_a   1.000
_cell.length_b   1.000
_cell.length_c   1.000
_cell.angle_alpha   90.00
_cell.angle_beta   90.00
_cell.angle_gamma   90.00
#
_symmetry.space_group_name_H-M   'P 1'
#
loop_
_entity.id
_entity.type
_entity.pdbx_description
1 polymer ?
#
loop_
_entity_poly.entity_id
_entity_poly.type
_entity_poly.pdbx_seq_one_letter_code
_entity_poly.pdbx_strand_id
1 'polypeptide(L)'
;MTWMNSSSNQKLEMEVMHLVKDVIHAEDFNPRDLDGFSVRRCLHALDNHGEHGAVTFPDDWVELDITLDILTKSKDDPSRSFSIPGFHYRPLVAMICSAFADIQASAFHLFPFKCLWKDLLDDHQECVFDELYSSDSWLEAQEELQRQLREPGCSLKCMIAGLMLFSDSTHLANFGMAKAWPLYLYFGNLMKYTRSAPKSGACHLVGFLPSIDNVKDVLSTLPQISKSGMAVLHVHCRQDLFHACWKHLLDADFLQAYRHGIVLQCPDGILRRVFLRVFTYSADYLEKFLIATIKDMGSCPCPRCLIPKASFDLLGLFGDMQDRLVNVQTYCLVEVTKAHGFIYTFRNTVDGSKVQKALGEGSWVPTVVKCICRKLGPLGLDTFHMLVIDFMHECELGTWKVLFTHLIRLPY
;
A
#
# COMPACT_ATOMS: atom_id res chain seq x y z
N MET A 1 -20.27 -2.42 -27.75
CA MET A 1 -19.57 -2.64 -26.45
C MET A 1 -20.50 -2.64 -25.23
N THR A 2 -21.72 -2.10 -25.31
CA THR A 2 -22.72 -2.10 -24.21
C THR A 2 -23.06 -3.49 -23.67
N TRP A 3 -23.03 -4.52 -24.51
CA TRP A 3 -23.33 -5.90 -24.12
C TRP A 3 -22.30 -6.54 -23.17
N MET A 4 -21.01 -6.40 -23.48
CA MET A 4 -19.94 -7.00 -22.67
C MET A 4 -19.86 -6.33 -21.29
N ASN A 5 -20.20 -5.05 -21.20
CA ASN A 5 -20.02 -4.20 -20.03
C ASN A 5 -21.19 -4.25 -19.02
N SER A 6 -22.13 -5.19 -19.11
CA SER A 6 -23.05 -5.45 -17.98
C SER A 6 -22.23 -6.00 -16.80
N SER A 7 -22.42 -5.42 -15.61
CA SER A 7 -21.61 -5.57 -14.38
C SER A 7 -21.59 -6.96 -13.75
N SER A 8 -22.07 -7.98 -14.46
CA SER A 8 -22.16 -9.37 -14.02
C SER A 8 -21.14 -10.24 -14.76
N ASN A 9 -20.35 -10.99 -14.00
CA ASN A 9 -19.48 -12.06 -14.52
C ASN A 9 -20.27 -13.27 -15.05
N GLN A 10 -21.60 -13.30 -14.84
CA GLN A 10 -22.52 -14.30 -15.38
C GLN A 10 -23.46 -13.62 -16.36
N LYS A 11 -23.40 -14.02 -17.63
CA LYS A 11 -24.30 -13.50 -18.67
C LYS A 11 -25.57 -14.33 -18.72
N LEU A 12 -26.72 -13.67 -18.74
CA LEU A 12 -28.01 -14.35 -18.90
C LEU A 12 -28.19 -14.82 -20.35
N GLU A 13 -29.01 -15.85 -20.56
CA GLU A 13 -29.34 -16.36 -21.91
C GLU A 13 -29.88 -15.25 -22.83
N MET A 14 -30.71 -14.36 -22.27
CA MET A 14 -31.24 -13.17 -22.92
C MET A 14 -30.15 -12.21 -23.38
N GLU A 15 -29.07 -12.04 -22.59
CA GLU A 15 -27.95 -11.23 -23.00
C GLU A 15 -27.24 -11.92 -24.17
N VAL A 16 -26.91 -13.21 -24.09
CA VAL A 16 -26.25 -13.92 -25.21
C VAL A 16 -27.04 -13.77 -26.53
N MET A 17 -28.38 -13.82 -26.48
CA MET A 17 -29.23 -13.57 -27.63
C MET A 17 -29.10 -12.13 -28.19
N HIS A 18 -28.99 -11.12 -27.32
CA HIS A 18 -28.75 -9.73 -27.72
C HIS A 18 -27.39 -9.55 -28.40
N LEU A 19 -26.34 -10.28 -28.00
CA LEU A 19 -25.06 -10.25 -28.71
C LEU A 19 -25.22 -10.75 -30.15
N VAL A 20 -25.90 -11.88 -30.32
CA VAL A 20 -26.05 -12.49 -31.64
C VAL A 20 -26.92 -11.62 -32.55
N LYS A 21 -28.08 -11.18 -32.05
CA LYS A 21 -29.06 -10.47 -32.87
C LYS A 21 -28.68 -9.02 -33.15
N ASP A 22 -28.26 -8.29 -32.11
CA ASP A 22 -28.15 -6.84 -32.19
C ASP A 22 -26.69 -6.38 -32.40
N VAL A 23 -25.71 -7.29 -32.32
CA VAL A 23 -24.30 -7.00 -32.56
C VAL A 23 -23.74 -7.82 -33.73
N ILE A 24 -23.84 -9.16 -33.69
CA ILE A 24 -23.23 -10.01 -34.74
C ILE A 24 -24.02 -9.94 -36.06
N HIS A 25 -25.34 -9.83 -36.00
CA HIS A 25 -26.19 -9.69 -37.20
C HIS A 25 -26.55 -8.24 -37.55
N ALA A 26 -25.92 -7.25 -36.90
CA ALA A 26 -26.13 -5.85 -37.25
C ALA A 26 -25.62 -5.58 -38.69
N GLU A 27 -26.35 -4.77 -39.47
CA GLU A 27 -26.03 -4.52 -40.88
C GLU A 27 -24.65 -3.86 -41.09
N ASP A 28 -24.15 -3.17 -40.07
CA ASP A 28 -22.86 -2.50 -40.02
C ASP A 28 -21.73 -3.35 -39.42
N PHE A 29 -22.02 -4.59 -39.01
CA PHE A 29 -21.05 -5.52 -38.44
C PHE A 29 -20.74 -6.67 -39.40
N ASN A 30 -19.47 -6.91 -39.69
CA ASN A 30 -19.04 -8.03 -40.52
C ASN A 30 -18.62 -9.21 -39.62
N PRO A 31 -19.33 -10.34 -39.63
CA PRO A 31 -19.00 -11.50 -38.80
C PRO A 31 -17.59 -12.06 -39.05
N ARG A 32 -17.02 -11.84 -40.24
CA ARG A 32 -15.65 -12.28 -40.56
C ARG A 32 -14.58 -11.53 -39.78
N ASP A 33 -14.89 -10.37 -39.21
CA ASP A 33 -13.95 -9.62 -38.37
C ASP A 33 -13.71 -10.33 -37.02
N LEU A 34 -14.54 -11.34 -36.68
CA LEU A 34 -14.33 -12.23 -35.54
C LEU A 34 -13.31 -13.35 -35.83
N ASP A 35 -12.88 -13.53 -37.08
CA ASP A 35 -11.92 -14.57 -37.44
C ASP A 35 -10.56 -14.26 -36.81
N GLY A 36 -10.12 -15.13 -35.90
CA GLY A 36 -8.91 -14.92 -35.11
C GLY A 36 -9.04 -13.83 -34.04
N PHE A 37 -10.26 -13.40 -33.70
CA PHE A 37 -10.54 -12.50 -32.60
C PHE A 37 -10.05 -13.09 -31.27
N SER A 38 -9.36 -12.27 -30.49
CA SER A 38 -8.94 -12.61 -29.14
C SER A 38 -9.17 -11.40 -28.27
N VAL A 39 -10.07 -11.54 -27.29
CA VAL A 39 -10.38 -10.49 -26.31
C VAL A 39 -9.08 -9.93 -25.73
N ARG A 40 -8.15 -10.79 -25.30
CA ARG A 40 -6.86 -10.37 -24.74
C ARG A 40 -6.02 -9.52 -25.71
N ARG A 41 -5.97 -9.90 -27.00
CA ARG A 41 -5.23 -9.15 -28.03
C ARG A 41 -5.88 -7.80 -28.32
N CYS A 42 -7.21 -7.75 -28.39
CA CYS A 42 -7.96 -6.52 -28.63
C CYS A 42 -7.88 -5.56 -27.44
N LEU A 43 -7.99 -6.05 -26.20
CA LEU A 43 -7.79 -5.23 -25.00
C LEU A 43 -6.36 -4.66 -24.93
N HIS A 44 -5.36 -5.49 -25.21
CA HIS A 44 -3.97 -5.04 -25.28
C HIS A 44 -3.75 -4.02 -26.41
N ALA A 45 -4.39 -4.21 -27.57
CA ALA A 45 -4.34 -3.23 -28.65
C ALA A 45 -4.97 -1.90 -28.22
N LEU A 46 -6.10 -1.92 -27.51
CA LEU A 46 -6.74 -0.72 -26.96
C LEU A 46 -5.85 -0.01 -25.92
N ASP A 47 -5.18 -0.75 -25.03
CA ASP A 47 -4.24 -0.16 -24.06
C ASP A 47 -3.07 0.55 -24.74
N ASN A 48 -2.64 0.06 -25.91
CA ASN A 48 -1.54 0.62 -26.69
C ASN A 48 -2.00 1.65 -27.73
N HIS A 49 -3.32 1.80 -27.95
CA HIS A 49 -3.88 2.73 -28.94
C HIS A 49 -4.06 4.12 -28.30
N GLY A 50 -2.95 4.71 -27.83
CA GLY A 50 -2.89 6.12 -27.49
C GLY A 50 -2.42 6.90 -28.71
N GLU A 51 -3.24 7.83 -29.20
CA GLU A 51 -2.68 9.00 -29.86
C GLU A 51 -1.57 9.55 -28.95
N HIS A 52 -0.38 9.80 -29.50
CA HIS A 52 0.82 10.23 -28.79
C HIS A 52 0.71 11.65 -28.18
N GLY A 53 -0.39 11.98 -27.48
CA GLY A 53 -0.41 13.07 -26.54
C GLY A 53 0.33 12.61 -25.29
N ALA A 54 1.57 13.05 -25.11
CA ALA A 54 2.27 12.85 -23.84
C ALA A 54 1.38 13.39 -22.71
N VAL A 55 0.91 12.51 -21.82
CA VAL A 55 0.19 12.93 -20.61
C VAL A 55 1.18 13.75 -19.81
N THR A 56 1.00 15.08 -19.85
CA THR A 56 1.88 15.99 -19.16
C THR A 56 1.37 16.13 -17.74
N PHE A 57 2.08 15.56 -16.78
CA PHE A 57 1.80 15.80 -15.38
C PHE A 57 2.09 17.27 -15.04
N PRO A 58 1.37 17.87 -14.09
CA PRO A 58 1.68 19.23 -13.64
C PRO A 58 3.12 19.35 -13.10
N ASP A 59 3.67 20.57 -13.10
CA ASP A 59 5.07 20.86 -12.76
C ASP A 59 5.51 20.42 -11.34
N ASP A 60 4.56 20.11 -10.45
CA ASP A 60 4.84 19.64 -9.10
C ASP A 60 5.04 18.12 -8.99
N TRP A 61 4.98 17.40 -10.12
CA TRP A 61 5.28 15.98 -10.24
C TRP A 61 6.72 15.76 -10.71
N VAL A 62 7.33 14.71 -10.16
CA VAL A 62 8.65 14.22 -10.51
C VAL A 62 8.48 12.86 -11.18
N GLU A 63 9.00 12.73 -12.40
CA GLU A 63 9.15 11.45 -13.09
C GLU A 63 10.56 10.90 -12.84
N LEU A 64 10.65 9.63 -12.50
CA LEU A 64 11.90 8.95 -12.21
C LEU A 64 11.84 7.50 -12.68
N ASP A 65 12.98 6.99 -13.14
CA ASP A 65 13.16 5.57 -13.34
C ASP A 65 13.74 4.90 -12.09
N ILE A 66 13.18 3.76 -11.71
CA ILE A 66 13.67 2.98 -10.58
C ILE A 66 14.67 1.93 -11.07
N THR A 67 15.90 2.03 -10.59
CA THR A 67 16.93 1.03 -10.86
C THR A 67 16.84 -0.14 -9.86
N LEU A 68 16.75 -1.37 -10.37
CA LEU A 68 16.82 -2.60 -9.58
C LEU A 68 18.00 -3.46 -9.98
N ASP A 69 18.69 -4.02 -8.99
CA ASP A 69 19.80 -4.95 -9.20
C ASP A 69 19.31 -6.39 -9.11
N ILE A 70 19.39 -7.11 -10.24
CA ILE A 70 18.96 -8.50 -10.36
C ILE A 70 20.17 -9.38 -10.67
N LEU A 71 20.32 -10.48 -9.93
CA LEU A 71 21.43 -11.40 -10.13
C LEU A 71 21.14 -12.42 -11.22
N THR A 72 22.06 -12.50 -12.17
CA THR A 72 22.18 -13.60 -13.13
C THR A 72 23.02 -14.74 -12.56
N LYS A 73 22.65 -16.00 -12.85
CA LYS A 73 23.38 -17.20 -12.37
C LYS A 73 24.72 -17.46 -13.06
N SER A 74 25.10 -16.67 -14.07
CA SER A 74 26.35 -16.85 -14.80
C SER A 74 27.56 -16.43 -13.94
N LYS A 75 28.65 -17.22 -13.99
CA LYS A 75 29.91 -16.88 -13.31
C LYS A 75 30.58 -15.64 -13.90
N ASP A 76 30.26 -15.31 -15.15
CA ASP A 76 30.92 -14.25 -15.94
C ASP A 76 30.09 -12.96 -16.07
N ASP A 77 28.90 -12.91 -15.47
CA ASP A 77 28.00 -11.75 -15.60
C ASP A 77 27.65 -11.17 -14.21
N PRO A 78 28.12 -9.95 -13.88
CA PRO A 78 27.75 -9.28 -12.63
C PRO A 78 26.23 -9.06 -12.53
N SER A 79 25.75 -8.72 -11.33
CA SER A 79 24.36 -8.27 -11.14
C SER A 79 23.99 -7.27 -12.23
N ARG A 80 22.92 -7.53 -12.97
CA ARG A 80 22.43 -6.62 -14.00
C ARG A 80 21.48 -5.63 -13.32
N SER A 81 21.80 -4.35 -13.46
CA SER A 81 20.93 -3.27 -13.06
C SER A 81 19.94 -3.00 -14.19
N PHE A 82 18.66 -2.93 -13.87
CA PHE A 82 17.60 -2.65 -14.82
C PHE A 82 16.84 -1.39 -14.40
N SER A 83 16.62 -0.50 -15.36
CA SER A 83 15.81 0.70 -15.19
C SER A 83 14.34 0.35 -15.44
N ILE A 84 13.48 0.61 -14.46
CA ILE A 84 12.03 0.45 -14.57
C ILE A 84 11.42 1.85 -14.66
N PRO A 85 10.90 2.24 -15.82
CA PRO A 85 10.32 3.56 -16.00
C PRO A 85 8.92 3.65 -15.39
N GLY A 86 8.46 4.88 -15.24
CA GLY A 86 7.07 5.20 -14.92
C GLY A 86 6.78 5.45 -13.44
N PHE A 87 7.80 5.67 -12.59
CA PHE A 87 7.53 6.16 -11.24
C PHE A 87 7.30 7.67 -11.29
N HIS A 88 6.07 8.06 -10.95
CA HIS A 88 5.67 9.46 -10.90
C HIS A 88 5.29 9.78 -9.46
N TYR A 89 5.85 10.83 -8.87
CA TYR A 89 5.51 11.18 -7.49
C TYR A 89 5.63 12.68 -7.21
N ARG A 90 4.98 13.12 -6.14
CA ARG A 90 5.08 14.47 -5.60
C ARG A 90 5.91 14.41 -4.32
N PRO A 91 6.91 15.29 -4.13
CA PRO A 91 7.66 15.37 -2.89
C PRO A 91 6.73 15.55 -1.68
N LEU A 92 6.83 14.66 -0.69
CA LEU A 92 5.87 14.60 0.42
C LEU A 92 5.86 15.91 1.22
N VAL A 93 7.02 16.49 1.50
CA VAL A 93 7.12 17.75 2.27
C VAL A 93 6.43 18.89 1.52
N ALA A 94 6.69 19.04 0.22
CA ALA A 94 6.06 20.09 -0.59
C ALA A 94 4.53 19.95 -0.60
N MET A 95 4.04 18.72 -0.78
CA MET A 95 2.60 18.44 -0.71
C MET A 95 2.01 18.77 0.66
N ILE A 96 2.68 18.38 1.76
CA ILE A 96 2.21 18.67 3.12
C ILE A 96 2.18 20.18 3.37
N CYS A 97 3.22 20.91 2.98
CA CYS A 97 3.22 22.37 3.05
C CYS A 97 2.04 22.98 2.28
N SER A 98 1.78 22.49 1.06
CA SER A 98 0.65 22.95 0.25
C SER A 98 -0.70 22.64 0.92
N ALA A 99 -0.85 21.47 1.54
CA ALA A 99 -2.10 21.09 2.21
C ALA A 99 -2.39 21.98 3.44
N PHE A 100 -1.36 22.42 4.16
CA PHE A 100 -1.51 23.36 5.28
C PHE A 100 -1.74 24.81 4.84
N ALA A 101 -1.37 25.16 3.61
CA ALA A 101 -1.64 26.47 3.00
C ALA A 101 -3.01 26.53 2.30
N ASP A 102 -3.63 25.39 2.05
CA ASP A 102 -4.93 25.29 1.39
C ASP A 102 -6.07 25.79 2.29
N ILE A 103 -7.16 26.26 1.68
CA ILE A 103 -8.35 26.70 2.40
C ILE A 103 -8.96 25.60 3.28
N GLN A 104 -8.85 24.32 2.87
CA GLN A 104 -9.33 23.17 3.62
C GLN A 104 -8.57 22.97 4.94
N ALA A 105 -7.37 23.54 5.08
CA ALA A 105 -6.60 23.48 6.31
C ALA A 105 -7.39 24.06 7.49
N SER A 106 -8.31 25.01 7.27
CA SER A 106 -9.16 25.57 8.33
C SER A 106 -10.04 24.53 9.05
N ALA A 107 -10.27 23.38 8.44
CA ALA A 107 -10.99 22.25 9.04
C ALA A 107 -10.08 21.30 9.85
N PHE A 108 -8.77 21.57 9.94
CA PHE A 108 -7.82 20.69 10.64
C PHE A 108 -7.97 20.81 12.15
N HIS A 109 -8.06 19.67 12.81
CA HIS A 109 -7.84 19.57 14.25
C HIS A 109 -6.34 19.61 14.52
N LEU A 110 -5.89 20.71 15.12
CA LEU A 110 -4.47 20.96 15.38
C LEU A 110 -3.95 20.25 16.63
N PHE A 111 -4.83 19.99 17.60
CA PHE A 111 -4.49 19.37 18.88
C PHE A 111 -5.42 18.20 19.19
N PRO A 112 -4.89 17.12 19.77
CA PRO A 112 -5.70 15.99 20.17
C PRO A 112 -6.48 16.25 21.45
N PHE A 113 -7.53 15.45 21.66
CA PHE A 113 -8.37 15.49 22.86
C PHE A 113 -9.03 14.13 23.11
N LYS A 114 -9.37 13.81 24.36
CA LYS A 114 -10.22 12.66 24.66
C LYS A 114 -11.69 13.06 24.50
N CYS A 115 -12.45 12.23 23.78
CA CYS A 115 -13.90 12.34 23.75
C CYS A 115 -14.45 11.32 24.73
N LEU A 116 -15.20 11.79 25.73
CA LEU A 116 -15.82 10.92 26.74
C LEU A 116 -17.34 10.98 26.57
N TRP A 117 -17.95 9.83 26.41
CA TRP A 117 -19.39 9.68 26.57
C TRP A 117 -19.68 9.48 28.05
N LYS A 118 -20.70 10.18 28.55
CA LYS A 118 -21.12 10.10 29.94
C LYS A 118 -22.56 9.62 29.99
N ASP A 119 -22.78 8.49 30.65
CA ASP A 119 -24.12 8.02 30.93
C ASP A 119 -24.78 8.97 31.96
N LEU A 120 -25.99 9.42 31.64
CA LEU A 120 -26.76 10.33 32.48
C LEU A 120 -27.41 9.62 33.67
N LEU A 121 -27.48 8.29 33.66
CA LEU A 121 -28.17 7.48 34.67
C LEU A 121 -27.25 7.04 35.82
N ASP A 122 -26.00 6.67 35.54
CA ASP A 122 -25.07 6.12 36.53
C ASP A 122 -23.72 6.88 36.62
N ASP A 123 -23.59 8.00 35.90
CA ASP A 123 -22.37 8.83 35.83
C ASP A 123 -21.16 8.10 35.20
N HIS A 124 -21.35 6.91 34.62
CA HIS A 124 -20.29 6.15 33.98
C HIS A 124 -19.71 6.92 32.77
N GLN A 125 -18.38 6.85 32.61
CA GLN A 125 -17.68 7.50 31.51
C GLN A 125 -16.94 6.48 30.66
N GLU A 126 -17.19 6.53 29.36
CA GLU A 126 -16.51 5.70 28.37
C GLU A 126 -15.80 6.57 27.34
N CYS A 127 -14.63 6.12 26.87
CA CYS A 127 -13.92 6.79 25.80
C CYS A 127 -14.57 6.49 24.45
N VAL A 128 -14.89 7.53 23.67
CA VAL A 128 -15.46 7.38 22.34
C VAL A 128 -14.34 7.22 21.33
N PHE A 129 -14.32 6.09 20.64
CA PHE A 129 -13.41 5.84 19.51
C PHE A 129 -14.04 6.34 18.22
N ASP A 130 -13.50 7.42 17.65
CA ASP A 130 -14.04 8.04 16.44
C ASP A 130 -12.94 8.46 15.45
N GLU A 131 -12.11 9.42 15.85
CA GLU A 131 -11.13 10.07 14.97
C GLU A 131 -9.70 9.82 15.42
N LEU A 132 -8.75 9.96 14.49
CA LEU A 132 -7.35 9.71 14.78
C LEU A 132 -6.80 10.70 15.81
N TYR A 133 -7.18 11.98 15.74
CA TYR A 133 -6.80 13.00 16.72
C TYR A 133 -7.48 12.82 18.09
N SER A 134 -8.49 11.95 18.22
CA SER A 134 -9.06 11.58 19.51
C SER A 134 -8.58 10.23 20.04
N SER A 135 -7.72 9.53 19.28
CA SER A 135 -7.19 8.23 19.67
C SER A 135 -6.10 8.34 20.74
N ASP A 136 -5.96 7.30 21.56
CA ASP A 136 -4.88 7.20 22.53
C ASP A 136 -3.50 7.24 21.84
N SER A 137 -3.36 6.61 20.66
CA SER A 137 -2.11 6.64 19.88
C SER A 137 -1.67 8.06 19.51
N TRP A 138 -2.60 8.95 19.16
CA TRP A 138 -2.25 10.35 18.86
C TRP A 138 -1.89 11.11 20.12
N LEU A 139 -2.65 10.91 21.20
CA LEU A 139 -2.38 11.55 22.49
C LEU A 139 -0.98 11.18 23.00
N GLU A 140 -0.63 9.90 22.94
CA GLU A 140 0.70 9.39 23.30
C GLU A 140 1.79 9.99 22.41
N ALA A 141 1.61 10.00 21.08
CA ALA A 141 2.56 10.60 20.16
C ALA A 141 2.75 12.11 20.40
N GLN A 142 1.67 12.83 20.74
CA GLN A 142 1.71 14.26 21.04
C GLN A 142 2.39 14.53 22.39
N GLU A 143 2.20 13.66 23.38
CA GLU A 143 2.87 13.74 24.67
C GLU A 143 4.37 13.45 24.54
N GLU A 144 4.74 12.41 23.80
CA GLU A 144 6.14 12.10 23.50
C GLU A 144 6.83 13.31 22.85
N LEU A 145 6.17 13.91 21.86
CA LEU A 145 6.67 15.11 21.19
C LEU A 145 6.86 16.30 22.13
N GLN A 146 5.97 16.47 23.11
CA GLN A 146 6.08 17.54 24.11
C GLN A 146 7.19 17.29 25.13
N ARG A 147 7.52 16.02 25.39
CA ARG A 147 8.62 15.60 26.28
C ARG A 147 9.99 15.70 25.59
N GLN A 148 10.04 15.64 24.26
CA GLN A 148 11.28 15.79 23.50
C GLN A 148 11.91 17.18 23.70
N LEU A 149 13.26 17.23 23.63
CA LEU A 149 13.98 18.49 23.70
C LEU A 149 13.58 19.36 22.50
N ARG A 150 13.21 20.61 22.77
CA ARG A 150 12.86 21.55 21.70
C ARG A 150 14.08 21.82 20.81
N GLU A 151 13.80 22.06 19.54
CA GLU A 151 14.82 22.51 18.59
C GLU A 151 15.51 23.79 19.11
N PRO A 152 16.85 23.88 19.01
CA PRO A 152 17.60 25.04 19.48
C PRO A 152 17.03 26.35 18.90
N GLY A 153 16.73 27.31 19.77
CA GLY A 153 16.20 28.62 19.37
C GLY A 153 14.73 28.62 18.94
N CYS A 154 14.00 27.49 19.02
CA CYS A 154 12.59 27.42 18.65
C CYS A 154 11.67 27.51 19.88
N SER A 155 10.86 28.57 19.95
CA SER A 155 9.81 28.77 20.97
C SER A 155 8.41 28.37 20.51
N LEU A 156 8.26 27.96 19.25
CA LEU A 156 6.97 27.63 18.65
C LEU A 156 6.31 26.42 19.31
N LYS A 157 4.97 26.42 19.35
CA LYS A 157 4.19 25.26 19.80
C LYS A 157 4.34 24.12 18.80
N CYS A 158 4.60 22.92 19.31
CA CYS A 158 4.69 21.70 18.51
C CYS A 158 3.31 21.08 18.32
N MET A 159 3.03 20.62 17.10
CA MET A 159 1.82 19.85 16.77
C MET A 159 2.15 18.74 15.79
N ILE A 160 1.21 17.81 15.59
CA ILE A 160 1.36 16.68 14.68
C ILE A 160 0.54 16.90 13.41
N ALA A 161 1.16 16.63 12.25
CA ALA A 161 0.46 16.30 11.01
C ALA A 161 0.36 14.77 10.92
N GLY A 162 -0.85 14.23 11.10
CA GLY A 162 -1.09 12.80 11.05
C GLY A 162 -1.23 12.34 9.62
N LEU A 163 -0.34 11.45 9.17
CA LEU A 163 -0.32 10.90 7.82
C LEU A 163 -1.03 9.55 7.80
N MET A 164 -2.04 9.42 6.93
CA MET A 164 -2.78 8.19 6.68
C MET A 164 -2.58 7.81 5.22
N LEU A 165 -1.86 6.72 4.98
CA LEU A 165 -1.45 6.27 3.65
C LEU A 165 -2.37 5.19 3.11
N PHE A 166 -2.58 5.19 1.80
CA PHE A 166 -3.36 4.15 1.12
C PHE A 166 -2.69 3.80 -0.21
N SER A 167 -2.61 2.52 -0.53
CA SER A 167 -2.27 2.09 -1.89
C SER A 167 -3.21 0.98 -2.32
N ASP A 168 -3.58 1.01 -3.60
CA ASP A 168 -4.42 -0.01 -4.22
C ASP A 168 -4.13 -0.06 -5.71
N SER A 169 -3.62 -1.19 -6.20
CA SER A 169 -3.42 -1.44 -7.63
C SER A 169 -4.76 -1.60 -8.34
N THR A 170 -5.20 -0.53 -9.00
CA THR A 170 -6.50 -0.47 -9.69
C THR A 170 -6.39 -0.69 -11.19
N HIS A 171 -7.43 -1.26 -11.79
CA HIS A 171 -7.63 -1.25 -13.24
C HIS A 171 -8.17 0.12 -13.66
N LEU A 172 -7.53 0.77 -14.64
CA LEU A 172 -7.87 2.14 -15.04
C LEU A 172 -9.17 2.24 -15.84
N ALA A 173 -9.59 1.14 -16.45
CA ALA A 173 -10.80 1.08 -17.23
C ALA A 173 -11.47 -0.29 -17.10
N ASN A 174 -12.80 -0.31 -17.19
CA ASN A 174 -13.59 -1.55 -17.31
C ASN A 174 -13.30 -2.30 -18.63
N PHE A 175 -12.68 -1.60 -19.58
CA PHE A 175 -12.21 -2.12 -20.85
C PHE A 175 -10.71 -1.83 -20.97
N GLY A 176 -9.88 -2.87 -21.08
CA GLY A 176 -8.43 -2.76 -21.18
C GLY A 176 -7.73 -3.58 -20.09
N MET A 177 -6.44 -3.76 -20.24
CA MET A 177 -5.55 -4.37 -19.24
C MET A 177 -4.69 -3.32 -18.54
N ALA A 178 -4.83 -2.03 -18.90
CA ALA A 178 -4.14 -0.93 -18.25
C ALA A 178 -4.42 -0.87 -16.74
N LYS A 179 -3.35 -0.85 -15.95
CA LYS A 179 -3.37 -0.78 -14.49
C LYS A 179 -2.61 0.45 -14.02
N ALA A 180 -3.10 1.07 -12.96
CA ALA A 180 -2.36 2.08 -12.22
C ALA A 180 -2.21 1.63 -10.77
N TRP A 181 -1.11 2.01 -10.16
CA TRP A 181 -0.86 1.75 -8.76
C TRP A 181 -0.67 3.05 -7.99
N PRO A 182 -1.78 3.77 -7.73
CA PRO A 182 -1.75 5.04 -7.01
C PRO A 182 -1.39 4.86 -5.54
N LEU A 183 -0.67 5.84 -5.01
CA LEU A 183 -0.42 6.06 -3.60
C LEU A 183 -1.16 7.32 -3.17
N TYR A 184 -1.97 7.21 -2.14
CA TYR A 184 -2.77 8.31 -1.58
C TYR A 184 -2.30 8.66 -0.17
N LEU A 185 -2.48 9.93 0.18
CA LEU A 185 -2.28 10.48 1.52
C LEU A 185 -3.53 11.23 1.94
N TYR A 186 -4.01 10.91 3.13
CA TYR A 186 -5.00 11.70 3.86
C TYR A 186 -4.39 12.23 5.15
N PHE A 187 -4.92 13.36 5.63
CA PHE A 187 -4.57 13.90 6.93
C PHE A 187 -5.51 13.36 8.02
N GLY A 188 -4.91 12.76 9.05
CA GLY A 188 -5.58 12.37 10.28
C GLY A 188 -6.16 13.56 11.04
N ASN A 189 -5.69 14.78 10.76
CA ASN A 189 -6.20 16.04 11.31
C ASN A 189 -7.61 16.40 10.80
N LEU A 190 -8.06 15.83 9.68
CA LEU A 190 -9.40 16.04 9.14
C LEU A 190 -10.38 15.01 9.72
N MET A 191 -11.65 15.40 9.80
CA MET A 191 -12.73 14.49 10.18
C MET A 191 -13.05 13.51 9.04
N LYS A 192 -13.45 12.30 9.39
CA LYS A 192 -13.74 11.19 8.47
C LYS A 192 -14.80 11.55 7.43
N TYR A 193 -15.80 12.34 7.79
CA TYR A 193 -16.84 12.78 6.85
C TYR A 193 -16.26 13.67 5.74
N THR A 194 -15.33 14.56 6.08
CA THR A 194 -14.61 15.36 5.08
C THR A 194 -13.71 14.48 4.22
N ARG A 195 -12.99 13.53 4.82
CA ARG A 195 -12.16 12.57 4.07
C ARG A 195 -12.97 11.72 3.09
N SER A 196 -14.14 11.25 3.50
CA SER A 196 -15.01 10.39 2.69
C SER A 196 -15.86 11.15 1.67
N ALA A 197 -15.90 12.48 1.72
CA ALA A 197 -16.65 13.28 0.75
C ALA A 197 -15.86 13.39 -0.58
N PRO A 198 -16.37 12.87 -1.71
CA PRO A 198 -15.59 12.80 -2.96
C PRO A 198 -15.12 14.15 -3.52
N LYS A 199 -15.80 15.25 -3.14
CA LYS A 199 -15.52 16.61 -3.61
C LYS A 199 -14.77 17.47 -2.59
N SER A 200 -14.33 16.92 -1.46
CA SER A 200 -13.66 17.70 -0.42
C SER A 200 -12.22 18.09 -0.77
N GLY A 201 -11.58 17.36 -1.69
CA GLY A 201 -10.16 17.52 -1.98
C GLY A 201 -9.24 16.98 -0.88
N ALA A 202 -9.77 16.26 0.12
CA ALA A 202 -8.99 15.73 1.25
C ALA A 202 -8.09 14.53 0.88
N CYS A 203 -8.31 13.92 -0.28
CA CYS A 203 -7.49 12.85 -0.82
C CYS A 203 -6.34 13.45 -1.64
N HIS A 204 -5.12 13.33 -1.15
CA HIS A 204 -3.94 13.78 -1.88
C HIS A 204 -3.30 12.61 -2.60
N LEU A 205 -3.28 12.66 -3.92
CA LEU A 205 -2.51 11.70 -4.71
C LEU A 205 -1.02 12.03 -4.58
N VAL A 206 -0.25 11.06 -4.08
CA VAL A 206 1.19 11.17 -3.78
C VAL A 206 2.03 10.70 -4.96
N GLY A 207 1.58 9.65 -5.65
CA GLY A 207 2.35 9.09 -6.74
C GLY A 207 1.65 7.92 -7.43
N PHE A 208 2.23 7.51 -8.55
CA PHE A 208 1.92 6.28 -9.26
C PHE A 208 3.15 5.39 -9.21
N LEU A 209 3.02 4.26 -8.51
CA LEU A 209 4.05 3.24 -8.47
C LEU A 209 4.15 2.53 -9.83
N PRO A 210 5.35 2.16 -10.29
CA PRO A 210 5.51 1.48 -11.57
C PRO A 210 4.79 0.14 -11.61
N SER A 211 4.28 -0.22 -12.79
CA SER A 211 3.67 -1.54 -13.00
C SER A 211 4.70 -2.66 -12.89
N ILE A 212 4.28 -3.75 -12.28
CA ILE A 212 5.03 -5.00 -12.21
C ILE A 212 5.20 -5.67 -13.58
N ASP A 213 4.34 -5.36 -14.56
CA ASP A 213 4.44 -5.96 -15.88
C ASP A 213 5.74 -5.51 -16.59
N ASN A 214 6.21 -4.29 -16.32
CA ASN A 214 7.52 -3.80 -16.77
C ASN A 214 8.67 -4.69 -16.25
N VAL A 215 8.51 -5.29 -15.06
CA VAL A 215 9.48 -6.22 -14.48
C VAL A 215 9.45 -7.56 -15.20
N LYS A 216 8.28 -8.05 -15.62
CA LYS A 216 8.17 -9.34 -16.33
C LYS A 216 8.90 -9.32 -17.66
N ASP A 217 8.76 -8.23 -18.41
CA ASP A 217 9.41 -8.08 -19.71
C ASP A 217 10.93 -8.11 -19.55
N VAL A 218 11.45 -7.35 -18.58
CA VAL A 218 12.88 -7.37 -18.20
C VAL A 218 13.33 -8.77 -17.80
N LEU A 219 12.59 -9.41 -16.89
CA LEU A 219 12.91 -10.75 -16.40
C LEU A 219 12.91 -11.80 -17.52
N SER A 220 12.02 -11.69 -18.50
CA SER A 220 11.93 -12.62 -19.63
C SER A 220 13.18 -12.66 -20.52
N THR A 221 14.00 -11.61 -20.47
CA THR A 221 15.28 -11.52 -21.20
C THR A 221 16.42 -12.30 -20.53
N LEU A 222 16.22 -12.78 -19.29
CA LEU A 222 17.25 -13.49 -18.54
C LEU A 222 17.38 -14.95 -19.02
N PRO A 223 18.58 -15.39 -19.48
CA PRO A 223 18.76 -16.76 -19.92
C PRO A 223 18.77 -17.75 -18.75
N GLN A 224 18.25 -18.97 -19.00
CA GLN A 224 18.41 -20.16 -18.13
C GLN A 224 17.78 -20.11 -16.72
N ILE A 225 16.58 -19.55 -16.58
CA ILE A 225 15.80 -19.64 -15.32
C ILE A 225 14.57 -20.53 -15.53
N SER A 226 14.29 -21.43 -14.58
CA SER A 226 13.09 -22.27 -14.61
C SER A 226 11.82 -21.43 -14.39
N LYS A 227 10.66 -21.89 -14.88
CA LYS A 227 9.37 -21.19 -14.65
C LYS A 227 9.10 -20.89 -13.17
N SER A 228 9.44 -21.83 -12.27
CA SER A 228 9.30 -21.64 -10.82
C SER A 228 10.28 -20.59 -10.28
N GLY A 229 11.54 -20.60 -10.72
CA GLY A 229 12.51 -19.58 -10.33
C GLY A 229 12.14 -18.18 -10.82
N MET A 230 11.53 -18.07 -12.01
CA MET A 230 11.01 -16.81 -12.54
C MET A 230 9.90 -16.22 -11.68
N ALA A 231 8.97 -17.06 -11.19
CA ALA A 231 7.89 -16.62 -10.33
C ALA A 231 8.42 -16.07 -8.99
N VAL A 232 9.38 -16.77 -8.38
CA VAL A 232 10.01 -16.33 -7.13
C VAL A 232 10.77 -15.01 -7.33
N LEU A 233 11.56 -14.91 -8.41
CA LEU A 233 12.32 -13.71 -8.71
C LEU A 233 11.42 -12.51 -9.00
N HIS A 234 10.31 -12.73 -9.70
CA HIS A 234 9.31 -11.71 -9.95
C HIS A 234 8.67 -11.17 -8.66
N VAL A 235 8.36 -12.03 -7.69
CA VAL A 235 7.87 -11.59 -6.37
C VAL A 235 8.93 -10.78 -5.62
N HIS A 236 10.20 -11.24 -5.63
CA HIS A 236 11.32 -10.54 -5.02
C HIS A 236 11.53 -9.15 -5.63
N CYS A 237 11.55 -9.05 -6.97
CA CYS A 237 11.68 -7.78 -7.68
C CYS A 237 10.50 -6.83 -7.41
N ARG A 238 9.28 -7.35 -7.24
CA ARG A 238 8.11 -6.53 -6.85
C ARG A 238 8.32 -5.88 -5.48
N GLN A 239 8.84 -6.64 -4.51
CA GLN A 239 9.13 -6.13 -3.17
C GLN A 239 10.20 -5.04 -3.22
N ASP A 240 11.28 -5.31 -3.93
CA ASP A 240 12.39 -4.36 -4.06
C ASP A 240 11.95 -3.08 -4.80
N LEU A 241 11.14 -3.21 -5.87
CA LEU A 241 10.55 -2.08 -6.60
C LEU A 241 9.73 -1.18 -5.68
N PHE A 242 8.81 -1.76 -4.92
CA PHE A 242 7.95 -1.03 -4.01
C PHE A 242 8.78 -0.20 -3.02
N HIS A 243 9.76 -0.83 -2.37
CA HIS A 243 10.57 -0.12 -1.39
C HIS A 243 11.61 0.84 -2.00
N ALA A 244 12.06 0.59 -3.23
CA ALA A 244 12.86 1.55 -3.96
C ALA A 244 12.06 2.83 -4.25
N CYS A 245 10.78 2.73 -4.62
CA CYS A 245 9.90 3.90 -4.73
C CYS A 245 9.77 4.64 -3.39
N TRP A 246 9.51 3.90 -2.29
CA TRP A 246 9.47 4.48 -0.94
C TRP A 246 10.78 5.13 -0.49
N LYS A 247 11.93 4.71 -1.04
CA LYS A 247 13.22 5.36 -0.78
C LYS A 247 13.26 6.77 -1.30
N HIS A 248 12.62 7.03 -2.44
CA HIS A 248 12.52 8.37 -3.04
C HIS A 248 11.42 9.21 -2.37
N LEU A 249 10.30 8.60 -1.97
CA LEU A 249 9.26 9.30 -1.20
C LEU A 249 9.75 9.76 0.17
N LEU A 250 10.52 8.92 0.86
CA LEU A 250 11.12 9.21 2.16
C LEU A 250 12.50 9.87 1.99
N ASP A 251 12.58 10.93 1.19
CA ASP A 251 13.81 11.67 0.91
C ASP A 251 14.42 12.34 2.17
N ALA A 252 15.56 13.02 1.99
CA ALA A 252 16.25 13.67 3.08
C ALA A 252 15.38 14.76 3.75
N ASP A 253 14.62 15.50 2.97
CA ASP A 253 13.75 16.57 3.45
C ASP A 253 12.60 16.01 4.29
N PHE A 254 11.98 14.91 3.86
CA PHE A 254 10.96 14.21 4.64
C PHE A 254 11.52 13.71 5.97
N LEU A 255 12.71 13.10 5.98
CA LEU A 255 13.33 12.64 7.23
C LEU A 255 13.68 13.79 8.16
N GLN A 256 14.14 14.91 7.61
CA GLN A 256 14.40 16.13 8.37
C GLN A 256 13.10 16.67 8.98
N ALA A 257 12.03 16.76 8.19
CA ALA A 257 10.71 17.18 8.64
C ALA A 257 10.08 16.23 9.67
N TYR A 258 10.30 14.92 9.53
CA TYR A 258 9.82 13.92 10.48
C TYR A 258 10.53 14.05 11.84
N ARG A 259 11.85 14.27 11.82
CA ARG A 259 12.70 14.34 13.02
C ARG A 259 12.61 15.68 13.73
N HIS A 260 12.66 16.78 12.99
CA HIS A 260 12.81 18.14 13.54
C HIS A 260 11.55 18.99 13.38
N GLY A 261 10.55 18.49 12.66
CA GLY A 261 9.36 19.25 12.30
C GLY A 261 9.65 20.35 11.27
N ILE A 262 8.59 20.84 10.66
CA ILE A 262 8.60 21.96 9.72
C ILE A 262 7.84 23.13 10.31
N VAL A 263 8.30 24.36 10.08
CA VAL A 263 7.61 25.55 10.56
C VAL A 263 6.58 25.95 9.52
N LEU A 264 5.30 25.88 9.89
CA LEU A 264 4.18 26.22 9.03
C LEU A 264 3.29 27.25 9.71
N GLN A 265 2.72 28.15 8.90
CA GLN A 265 1.63 29.00 9.35
C GLN A 265 0.34 28.18 9.30
N CYS A 266 -0.30 28.01 10.45
CA CYS A 266 -1.58 27.34 10.54
C CYS A 266 -2.72 28.26 10.06
N PRO A 267 -3.92 27.70 9.82
CA PRO A 267 -5.08 28.47 9.33
C PRO A 267 -5.51 29.62 10.25
N ASP A 268 -5.19 29.54 11.54
CA ASP A 268 -5.43 30.60 12.52
C ASP A 268 -4.38 31.72 12.48
N GLY A 269 -3.48 31.70 11.50
CA GLY A 269 -2.42 32.68 11.29
C GLY A 269 -1.19 32.49 12.19
N ILE A 270 -1.20 31.49 13.08
CA ILE A 270 -0.12 31.28 14.05
C ILE A 270 0.93 30.31 13.49
N LEU A 271 2.20 30.68 13.60
CA LEU A 271 3.32 29.81 13.26
C LEU A 271 3.46 28.68 14.28
N ARG A 272 3.53 27.44 13.80
CA ARG A 272 3.75 26.25 14.62
C ARG A 272 4.81 25.36 14.00
N ARG A 273 5.46 24.56 14.85
CA ARG A 273 6.35 23.50 14.38
C ARG A 273 5.55 22.21 14.25
N VAL A 274 5.35 21.78 13.02
CA VAL A 274 4.52 20.64 12.64
C VAL A 274 5.41 19.43 12.44
N PHE A 275 5.17 18.38 13.22
CA PHE A 275 5.89 17.10 13.14
C PHE A 275 5.07 16.08 12.37
N LEU A 276 5.69 15.43 11.40
CA LEU A 276 5.04 14.43 10.58
C LEU A 276 4.99 13.10 11.34
N ARG A 277 3.83 12.47 11.43
CA ARG A 277 3.68 11.13 12.03
C ARG A 277 2.78 10.27 11.17
N VAL A 278 3.30 9.11 10.75
CA VAL A 278 2.51 8.10 10.05
C VAL A 278 1.76 7.29 11.10
N PHE A 279 0.44 7.27 11.01
CA PHE A 279 -0.41 6.51 11.93
C PHE A 279 -0.96 5.26 11.28
N THR A 280 -1.41 5.38 10.02
CA THR A 280 -2.05 4.27 9.32
C THR A 280 -1.51 4.14 7.90
N TYR A 281 -1.49 2.90 7.44
CA TYR A 281 -1.33 2.53 6.05
C TYR A 281 -2.38 1.45 5.76
N SER A 282 -3.40 1.79 4.95
CA SER A 282 -4.38 0.82 4.44
C SER A 282 -3.98 0.31 3.06
N ALA A 283 -4.14 -0.99 2.87
CA ALA A 283 -3.95 -1.67 1.60
C ALA A 283 -4.65 -3.03 1.64
N ASP A 284 -4.76 -3.70 0.50
CA ASP A 284 -5.20 -5.09 0.45
C ASP A 284 -4.14 -6.05 1.06
N TYR A 285 -4.47 -7.32 1.18
CA TYR A 285 -3.54 -8.31 1.75
C TYR A 285 -2.24 -8.44 0.95
N LEU A 286 -2.33 -8.39 -0.39
CA LEU A 286 -1.16 -8.53 -1.25
C LEU A 286 -0.24 -7.31 -1.17
N GLU A 287 -0.76 -6.12 -0.94
CA GLU A 287 0.07 -4.94 -0.73
C GLU A 287 0.61 -4.86 0.69
N LYS A 288 -0.14 -5.34 1.69
CA LYS A 288 0.37 -5.49 3.06
C LYS A 288 1.62 -6.37 3.12
N PHE A 289 1.73 -7.44 2.32
CA PHE A 289 2.96 -8.25 2.31
C PHE A 289 4.16 -7.46 1.81
N LEU A 290 3.95 -6.58 0.81
CA LEU A 290 5.00 -5.71 0.28
C LEU A 290 5.45 -4.74 1.36
N ILE A 291 4.52 -4.04 2.01
CA ILE A 291 4.82 -3.05 3.04
C ILE A 291 5.51 -3.71 4.26
N ALA A 292 4.96 -4.83 4.72
CA ALA A 292 5.44 -5.56 5.89
C ALA A 292 6.70 -6.40 5.63
N THR A 293 7.10 -6.58 4.36
CA THR A 293 8.16 -7.50 3.92
C THR A 293 7.99 -8.90 4.50
N ILE A 294 6.79 -9.47 4.34
CA ILE A 294 6.50 -10.86 4.70
C ILE A 294 6.13 -11.65 3.45
N LYS A 295 6.20 -12.98 3.55
CA LYS A 295 5.87 -13.91 2.48
C LYS A 295 4.37 -14.07 2.41
N ASP A 296 3.83 -13.91 1.20
CA ASP A 296 2.44 -14.24 0.90
C ASP A 296 2.11 -15.68 1.33
N MET A 297 1.07 -15.81 2.17
CA MET A 297 0.62 -17.08 2.74
C MET A 297 1.74 -17.92 3.37
N GLY A 298 2.71 -17.24 4.02
CA GLY A 298 3.78 -17.86 4.79
C GLY A 298 3.30 -18.69 6.00
N SER A 299 4.25 -19.19 6.80
CA SER A 299 3.96 -19.89 8.06
C SER A 299 3.18 -19.01 9.03
N CYS A 300 3.46 -17.71 9.06
CA CYS A 300 2.79 -16.70 9.86
C CYS A 300 2.34 -15.58 8.90
N PRO A 301 1.13 -15.69 8.31
CA PRO A 301 0.73 -14.86 7.19
C PRO A 301 0.17 -13.49 7.62
N CYS A 302 -0.01 -13.25 8.92
CA CYS A 302 -0.53 -11.99 9.45
C CYS A 302 0.58 -10.93 9.49
N PRO A 303 0.38 -9.72 8.95
CA PRO A 303 1.37 -8.65 9.03
C PRO A 303 1.55 -8.09 10.45
N ARG A 304 0.64 -8.37 11.39
CA ARG A 304 0.69 -7.82 12.75
C ARG A 304 1.16 -8.81 13.82
N CYS A 305 1.06 -10.11 13.59
CA CYS A 305 1.39 -11.13 14.59
C CYS A 305 2.04 -12.37 13.98
N LEU A 306 2.84 -13.07 14.78
CA LEU A 306 3.55 -14.29 14.44
C LEU A 306 2.70 -15.56 14.63
N ILE A 307 1.37 -15.45 14.70
CA ILE A 307 0.51 -16.63 14.86
C ILE A 307 0.64 -17.55 13.63
N PRO A 308 0.98 -18.83 13.83
CA PRO A 308 1.09 -19.79 12.74
C PRO A 308 -0.25 -20.01 12.05
N LYS A 309 -0.20 -20.19 10.73
CA LYS A 309 -1.35 -20.56 9.90
C LYS A 309 -2.03 -21.85 10.39
N ALA A 310 -1.27 -22.75 10.99
CA ALA A 310 -1.78 -24.00 11.55
C ALA A 310 -2.73 -23.81 12.75
N SER A 311 -2.73 -22.62 13.38
CA SER A 311 -3.54 -22.28 14.54
C SER A 311 -4.78 -21.44 14.18
N PHE A 312 -5.10 -21.32 12.89
CA PHE A 312 -6.19 -20.46 12.43
C PHE A 312 -7.58 -21.00 12.77
N ASP A 313 -7.69 -22.29 13.07
CA ASP A 313 -8.87 -22.92 13.64
C ASP A 313 -9.23 -22.38 15.03
N LEU A 314 -8.28 -21.74 15.73
CA LEU A 314 -8.46 -21.14 17.05
C LEU A 314 -8.83 -19.65 17.00
N LEU A 315 -8.98 -19.07 15.81
CA LEU A 315 -9.21 -17.65 15.61
C LEU A 315 -10.43 -17.15 16.42
N GLY A 316 -10.22 -16.09 17.21
CA GLY A 316 -11.30 -15.45 17.99
C GLY A 316 -11.55 -16.09 19.36
N LEU A 317 -10.86 -17.18 19.72
CA LEU A 317 -10.83 -17.67 21.09
C LEU A 317 -10.04 -16.70 21.98
N PHE A 318 -10.36 -16.67 23.28
CA PHE A 318 -9.67 -15.80 24.24
C PHE A 318 -8.14 -16.00 24.23
N GLY A 319 -7.70 -17.27 24.17
CA GLY A 319 -6.28 -17.62 24.05
C GLY A 319 -5.64 -17.06 22.78
N ASP A 320 -6.27 -17.24 21.61
CA ASP A 320 -5.78 -16.68 20.33
C ASP A 320 -5.71 -15.16 20.36
N MET A 321 -6.73 -14.48 20.90
CA MET A 321 -6.71 -13.02 21.04
C MET A 321 -5.56 -12.54 21.93
N GLN A 322 -5.29 -13.24 23.04
CA GLN A 322 -4.16 -12.94 23.91
C GLN A 322 -2.82 -13.22 23.21
N ASP A 323 -2.70 -14.35 22.53
CA ASP A 323 -1.48 -14.75 21.82
C ASP A 323 -1.13 -13.77 20.70
N ARG A 324 -2.12 -13.18 20.02
CA ARG A 324 -1.90 -12.14 19.00
C ARG A 324 -1.32 -10.85 19.57
N LEU A 325 -1.67 -10.51 20.80
CA LEU A 325 -1.14 -9.33 21.51
C LEU A 325 0.28 -9.56 22.03
N VAL A 326 0.61 -10.81 22.39
CA VAL A 326 1.94 -11.17 22.88
C VAL A 326 2.92 -11.41 21.74
N ASN A 327 2.49 -12.14 20.71
CA ASN A 327 3.32 -12.56 19.58
C ASN A 327 3.24 -11.56 18.43
N VAL A 328 3.57 -10.29 18.70
CA VAL A 328 3.56 -9.24 17.69
C VAL A 328 4.65 -9.48 16.64
N GLN A 329 4.33 -9.20 15.37
CA GLN A 329 5.28 -9.30 14.28
C GLN A 329 6.41 -8.30 14.50
N THR A 330 7.65 -8.80 14.45
CA THR A 330 8.84 -7.95 14.52
C THR A 330 9.73 -8.20 13.32
N TYR A 331 10.50 -7.19 12.95
CA TYR A 331 11.41 -7.26 11.82
C TYR A 331 12.81 -7.63 12.30
N CYS A 332 13.32 -8.78 11.88
CA CYS A 332 14.67 -9.21 12.22
C CYS A 332 15.69 -8.77 11.16
N LEU A 333 16.28 -7.58 11.35
CA LEU A 333 17.26 -7.04 10.40
C LEU A 333 18.47 -7.96 10.21
N VAL A 334 18.92 -8.65 11.28
CA VAL A 334 20.09 -9.54 11.24
C VAL A 334 19.86 -10.71 10.29
N GLU A 335 18.75 -11.43 10.45
CA GLU A 335 18.45 -12.60 9.60
C GLU A 335 18.12 -12.19 8.16
N VAL A 336 17.42 -11.07 7.95
CA VAL A 336 17.14 -10.56 6.59
C VAL A 336 18.43 -10.13 5.89
N THR A 337 19.35 -9.45 6.60
CA THR A 337 20.66 -9.05 6.04
C THR A 337 21.49 -10.26 5.66
N LYS A 338 21.48 -11.29 6.49
CA LYS A 338 22.17 -12.57 6.23
C LYS A 338 21.55 -13.31 5.04
N ALA A 339 20.23 -13.39 4.95
CA ALA A 339 19.51 -13.97 3.83
C ALA A 339 19.83 -13.25 2.50
N HIS A 340 19.85 -11.93 2.53
CA HIS A 340 20.26 -11.12 1.39
C HIS A 340 21.74 -11.30 1.03
N GLY A 341 22.64 -11.40 2.02
CA GLY A 341 24.03 -11.77 1.79
C GLY A 341 24.16 -13.12 1.08
N PHE A 342 23.33 -14.11 1.42
CA PHE A 342 23.31 -15.39 0.70
C PHE A 342 22.92 -15.24 -0.77
N ILE A 343 21.99 -14.35 -1.08
CA ILE A 343 21.54 -14.10 -2.46
C ILE A 343 22.63 -13.33 -3.22
N TYR A 344 22.99 -12.14 -2.75
CA TYR A 344 23.85 -11.22 -3.49
C TYR A 344 25.35 -11.52 -3.37
N THR A 345 25.85 -11.87 -2.19
CA THR A 345 27.28 -12.16 -2.00
C THR A 345 27.61 -13.59 -2.39
N PHE A 346 26.78 -14.54 -1.97
CA PHE A 346 27.07 -15.98 -2.15
C PHE A 346 26.30 -16.63 -3.30
N ARG A 347 25.58 -15.85 -4.11
CA ARG A 347 24.88 -16.29 -5.35
C ARG A 347 23.92 -17.47 -5.14
N ASN A 348 23.28 -17.56 -3.98
CA ASN A 348 22.22 -18.54 -3.74
C ASN A 348 20.90 -18.07 -4.39
N THR A 349 20.00 -19.01 -4.68
CA THR A 349 18.66 -18.65 -5.17
C THR A 349 17.82 -18.04 -4.04
N VAL A 350 16.87 -17.16 -4.40
CA VAL A 350 15.97 -16.48 -3.47
C VAL A 350 15.15 -17.48 -2.64
N ASP A 351 14.75 -18.59 -3.24
CA ASP A 351 14.05 -19.71 -2.59
C ASP A 351 15.00 -20.78 -2.04
N GLY A 352 16.31 -20.55 -2.06
CA GLY A 352 17.32 -21.54 -1.69
C GLY A 352 17.24 -21.93 -0.23
N SER A 353 17.62 -23.18 0.08
CA SER A 353 17.53 -23.73 1.45
C SER A 353 18.29 -22.90 2.50
N LYS A 354 19.41 -22.27 2.13
CA LYS A 354 20.15 -21.35 3.02
C LYS A 354 19.37 -20.08 3.35
N VAL A 355 18.67 -19.52 2.36
CA VAL A 355 17.82 -18.33 2.50
C VAL A 355 16.61 -18.65 3.37
N GLN A 356 15.92 -19.76 3.07
CA GLN A 356 14.79 -20.23 3.87
C GLN A 356 15.18 -20.51 5.33
N LYS A 357 16.33 -21.15 5.57
CA LYS A 357 16.82 -21.39 6.93
C LYS A 357 17.16 -20.11 7.70
N ALA A 358 17.64 -19.06 7.02
CA ALA A 358 17.92 -17.78 7.65
C ALA A 358 16.63 -17.02 7.99
N LEU A 359 15.68 -16.96 7.07
CA LEU A 359 14.41 -16.25 7.27
C LEU A 359 13.46 -16.99 8.24
N GLY A 360 13.73 -18.26 8.54
CA GLY A 360 13.06 -19.00 9.61
C GLY A 360 11.53 -19.06 9.49
N GLU A 361 10.85 -19.19 10.63
CA GLU A 361 9.39 -19.34 10.72
C GLU A 361 8.63 -18.00 10.73
N GLY A 362 9.33 -16.86 10.83
CA GLY A 362 8.72 -15.53 10.89
C GLY A 362 8.14 -15.02 9.56
N SER A 363 8.17 -15.84 8.50
CA SER A 363 7.67 -15.52 7.16
C SER A 363 8.30 -14.28 6.54
N TRP A 364 9.50 -13.87 6.94
CA TRP A 364 10.15 -12.72 6.33
C TRP A 364 10.62 -13.01 4.89
N VAL A 365 10.84 -11.95 4.11
CA VAL A 365 11.46 -12.04 2.78
C VAL A 365 12.87 -11.44 2.79
N PRO A 366 13.76 -11.82 1.85
CA PRO A 366 15.14 -11.36 1.83
C PRO A 366 15.32 -9.96 1.20
N THR A 367 14.32 -9.10 1.33
CA THR A 367 14.39 -7.70 0.92
C THR A 367 15.01 -6.86 2.03
N VAL A 368 16.31 -6.56 1.91
CA VAL A 368 17.04 -5.68 2.85
C VAL A 368 16.63 -4.21 2.68
N VAL A 369 16.02 -3.87 1.56
CA VAL A 369 15.46 -2.53 1.31
C VAL A 369 14.13 -2.40 2.03
N LYS A 370 14.00 -2.70 3.33
CA LYS A 370 12.79 -2.29 4.07
C LYS A 370 12.86 -0.80 4.39
N CYS A 371 12.73 0.02 3.36
CA CYS A 371 13.05 1.44 3.43
C CYS A 371 12.26 2.16 4.54
N ILE A 372 10.98 1.81 4.69
CA ILE A 372 10.09 2.37 5.71
C ILE A 372 10.61 2.03 7.12
N CYS A 373 10.83 0.75 7.44
CA CYS A 373 11.40 0.37 8.75
C CYS A 373 12.78 0.96 8.98
N ARG A 374 13.66 0.95 7.98
CA ARG A 374 15.05 1.39 8.16
C ARG A 374 15.15 2.90 8.39
N LYS A 375 14.34 3.69 7.67
CA LYS A 375 14.36 5.15 7.76
C LYS A 375 13.52 5.68 8.92
N LEU A 376 12.34 5.11 9.16
CA LEU A 376 11.38 5.63 10.14
C LEU A 376 11.33 4.83 11.44
N GLY A 377 11.78 3.57 11.45
CA GLY A 377 11.87 2.75 12.67
C GLY A 377 12.73 3.36 13.77
N PRO A 378 13.96 3.85 13.47
CA PRO A 378 14.77 4.58 14.44
C PRO A 378 14.16 5.91 14.91
N LEU A 379 13.11 6.40 14.23
CA LEU A 379 12.36 7.61 14.56
C LEU A 379 11.04 7.30 15.28
N GLY A 380 10.82 6.04 15.69
CA GLY A 380 9.67 5.60 16.49
C GLY A 380 8.52 4.96 15.70
N LEU A 381 8.62 4.81 14.37
CA LEU A 381 7.54 4.18 13.60
C LEU A 381 7.63 2.65 13.63
N ASP A 382 6.60 2.02 14.18
CA ASP A 382 6.36 0.58 13.97
C ASP A 382 5.55 0.34 12.69
N THR A 383 6.22 -0.25 11.69
CA THR A 383 5.65 -0.53 10.37
C THR A 383 4.59 -1.63 10.38
N PHE A 384 4.56 -2.50 11.40
CA PHE A 384 3.52 -3.53 11.49
C PHE A 384 2.27 -2.98 12.15
N HIS A 385 2.42 -2.11 13.15
CA HIS A 385 1.29 -1.46 13.83
C HIS A 385 0.55 -0.44 12.94
N MET A 386 1.24 0.23 12.01
CA MET A 386 0.56 1.14 11.09
C MET A 386 -0.37 0.42 10.09
N LEU A 387 -0.21 -0.89 9.87
CA LEU A 387 -1.02 -1.64 8.91
C LEU A 387 -2.41 -1.91 9.48
N VAL A 388 -3.40 -1.20 8.95
CA VAL A 388 -4.79 -1.32 9.42
C VAL A 388 -5.46 -2.57 8.86
N ILE A 389 -6.44 -3.10 9.58
CA ILE A 389 -7.30 -4.19 9.08
C ILE A 389 -8.43 -3.53 8.28
N ASP A 390 -8.51 -3.84 6.99
CA ASP A 390 -9.52 -3.27 6.11
C ASP A 390 -10.70 -4.24 6.01
N PHE A 391 -11.55 -4.23 7.04
CA PHE A 391 -12.71 -5.11 7.11
C PHE A 391 -13.70 -4.88 5.96
N MET A 392 -13.75 -3.66 5.40
CA MET A 392 -14.65 -3.36 4.29
C MET A 392 -14.16 -4.01 3.01
N HIS A 393 -12.87 -3.91 2.70
CA HIS A 393 -12.29 -4.61 1.55
C HIS A 393 -12.45 -6.14 1.67
N GLU A 394 -12.27 -6.70 2.87
CA GLU A 394 -12.49 -8.14 3.12
C GLU A 394 -13.96 -8.55 2.96
N CYS A 395 -14.91 -7.67 3.33
CA CYS A 395 -16.34 -7.88 3.10
C CYS A 395 -16.72 -7.79 1.61
N GLU A 396 -16.19 -6.78 0.91
CA GLU A 396 -16.47 -6.48 -0.50
C GLU A 396 -15.91 -7.54 -1.46
N LEU A 397 -14.75 -8.14 -1.13
CA LEU A 397 -14.17 -9.26 -1.87
C LEU A 397 -15.01 -10.57 -1.79
N GLY A 398 -16.15 -10.54 -1.09
CA GLY A 398 -17.10 -11.65 -1.04
C GLY A 398 -16.77 -12.69 0.03
N THR A 399 -15.72 -12.51 0.83
CA THR A 399 -15.38 -13.40 1.96
C THR A 399 -16.52 -13.46 2.96
N TRP A 400 -17.11 -12.30 3.30
CA TRP A 400 -18.31 -12.22 4.13
C TRP A 400 -19.49 -12.93 3.48
N LYS A 401 -19.69 -12.76 2.16
CA LYS A 401 -20.78 -13.43 1.43
C LYS A 401 -20.62 -14.96 1.48
N VAL A 402 -19.40 -15.47 1.36
CA VAL A 402 -19.08 -16.91 1.47
C VAL A 402 -19.32 -17.41 2.89
N LEU A 403 -18.83 -16.69 3.90
CA LEU A 403 -19.04 -17.02 5.31
C LEU A 403 -20.54 -17.00 5.67
N PHE A 404 -21.25 -15.95 5.30
CA PHE A 404 -22.68 -15.81 5.51
C PHE A 404 -23.47 -16.93 4.82
N THR A 405 -23.10 -17.28 3.58
CA THR A 405 -23.70 -18.43 2.87
C THR A 405 -23.42 -19.75 3.60
N HIS A 406 -22.23 -19.92 4.16
CA HIS A 406 -21.88 -21.11 4.95
C HIS A 406 -22.69 -21.18 6.26
N LEU A 407 -22.81 -20.06 6.98
CA LEU A 407 -23.59 -19.97 8.22
C LEU A 407 -25.08 -20.24 8.00
N ILE A 408 -25.66 -19.77 6.89
CA ILE A 408 -27.05 -20.08 6.50
C ILE A 408 -27.26 -21.58 6.19
N ARG A 409 -26.21 -22.30 5.81
CA ARG A 409 -26.27 -23.74 5.53
C ARG A 409 -26.07 -24.64 6.74
N LEU A 410 -25.67 -24.11 7.90
CA LEU A 410 -25.55 -24.88 9.16
C LEU A 410 -26.89 -25.29 9.79
N PRO A 411 -28.00 -24.54 9.66
CA PRO A 411 -29.31 -24.98 10.16
C PRO A 411 -30.07 -25.97 9.25
N TYR A 412 -29.46 -26.45 8.16
CA TYR A 412 -29.97 -27.52 7.29
C TYR A 412 -28.99 -28.68 7.26
#